data_AF-A0A1W6MTU6-F1
#
_entry.id   AF-A0A1W6MTU6-F1
#
_cell.length_a   1.000
_cell.length_b   1.000
_cell.length_c   1.000
_cell.angle_alpha   90.00
_cell.angle_beta   90.00
_cell.angle_gamma   90.00
#
_symmetry.space_group_name_H-M   'P 1'
#
loop_
_entity.id
_entity.type
_entity.pdbx_description
1 polymer ?
#
loop_
_entity_poly.entity_id
_entity_poly.type
_entity_poly.pdbx_seq_one_letter_code
_entity_poly.pdbx_strand_id
1 'polypeptide(L)'
;MDFLEALKKVIDWAAAMPFLPKLIITAIVLVVFTGGSLLFVLSVWTPPPGIVYDAAVLEAVNPADDPIGAAMGGIEPFPAFPYYSQTSDHPSQWPPRVFKDRTEFMELIHALEAEPIQSELKRWPQRTEKLRVAGRGVDPGAVEYARLRMLLTENSENFAAVRATTGPRTADALERLELRRKEIEQTLPNRVLALRIKNDKPVDAENFVVEINVAGAVYDVTVNLEGEAAKSQKWTPNRFAIEIPRLRPGFTADVQVWYQYLPLSERVFPGPKDVEWDATEGVVVANLGISNDRLRHDPRLLDDLQAYHRYNVDPLRGSPTFGRLPEKVAEVRPARERRAAKETPPAQGVQALLIATNAIERLATQAEAKHASDSLDQAMTRFRSALAEKVAAVGGVWLLDQKQQVHASYNPFARAYLLTGGTIALLRLPSPIDMAGLPGWTEIKGAGAAVFEYRPWVDARFEAVLHFFSDPADTRKDSKRLLTKALTLDEIFDVSKAEAGKRNSAATLFVQLLQYSGARIRAHYRLPFSLKTNDEPAPFYLVVRGKEVSENFYLPREWMPLADQAPPPGPKSSTLHDLLSRLYDYGDHSRELTAEEFDAVFKK
;
A
#
# COMPACT_ATOMS: atom_id res chain seq x y z
N MET A 1 -55.13 22.99 -0.43
CA MET A 1 -56.32 22.22 -0.02
C MET A 1 -55.87 21.36 1.14
N ASP A 2 -56.35 21.68 2.35
CA ASP A 2 -55.89 21.00 3.56
C ASP A 2 -56.30 19.53 3.51
N PHE A 3 -55.39 18.63 3.89
CA PHE A 3 -55.65 17.19 3.98
C PHE A 3 -56.93 16.89 4.78
N LEU A 4 -57.18 17.69 5.82
CA LEU A 4 -58.39 17.60 6.65
C LEU A 4 -59.69 17.93 5.88
N GLU A 5 -59.63 18.85 4.92
CA GLU A 5 -60.78 19.26 4.11
C GLU A 5 -61.12 18.20 3.06
N ALA A 6 -60.10 17.56 2.47
CA ALA A 6 -60.27 16.43 1.56
C ALA A 6 -60.79 15.19 2.31
N LEU A 7 -60.27 14.90 3.50
CA LEU A 7 -60.71 13.78 4.33
C LEU A 7 -62.18 13.93 4.76
N LYS A 8 -62.60 15.14 5.13
CA LYS A 8 -63.98 15.44 5.50
C LYS A 8 -64.95 15.17 4.34
N LYS A 9 -64.62 15.60 3.11
CA LYS A 9 -65.44 15.34 1.93
C LYS A 9 -65.59 13.85 1.62
N VAL A 10 -64.55 13.05 1.85
CA VAL A 10 -64.59 11.59 1.67
C VAL A 10 -65.48 10.93 2.74
N ILE A 11 -65.42 11.39 3.99
CA ILE A 11 -66.27 10.89 5.08
C ILE A 11 -67.74 11.22 4.82
N ASP A 12 -68.04 12.47 4.44
CA ASP A 12 -69.41 12.91 4.15
C ASP A 12 -70.01 12.17 2.95
N TRP A 13 -69.20 11.90 1.91
CA TRP A 13 -69.60 11.08 0.76
C TRP A 13 -69.83 9.62 1.13
N ALA A 14 -68.95 9.03 1.96
CA ALA A 14 -69.12 7.66 2.44
C ALA A 14 -70.37 7.52 3.32
N ALA A 15 -70.74 8.54 4.10
CA ALA A 15 -71.94 8.54 4.94
C ALA A 15 -73.26 8.45 4.16
N ALA A 16 -73.28 8.89 2.89
CA ALA A 16 -74.47 8.86 2.03
C ALA A 16 -74.71 7.51 1.32
N MET A 17 -73.78 6.55 1.39
CA MET A 17 -73.90 5.28 0.66
C MET A 17 -74.72 4.19 1.38
N PRO A 18 -75.28 3.22 0.62
CA PRO A 18 -75.84 1.99 1.18
C PRO A 18 -74.75 1.15 1.90
N PHE A 19 -75.18 0.20 2.74
CA PHE A 19 -74.33 -0.45 3.75
C PHE A 19 -73.12 -1.22 3.19
N LEU A 20 -73.26 -1.85 2.02
CA LEU A 20 -72.21 -2.71 1.45
C LEU A 20 -70.99 -1.92 0.91
N PRO A 21 -71.16 -0.84 0.13
CA PRO A 21 -70.05 0.06 -0.24
C PRO A 21 -69.32 0.69 0.96
N LYS A 22 -70.04 1.04 2.04
CA LYS A 22 -69.46 1.61 3.26
C LYS A 22 -68.45 0.66 3.90
N LEU A 23 -68.76 -0.63 3.97
CA LEU A 23 -67.87 -1.66 4.52
C LEU A 23 -66.57 -1.77 3.73
N ILE A 24 -66.65 -1.75 2.39
CA ILE A 24 -65.50 -1.86 1.50
C ILE A 24 -64.59 -0.62 1.62
N ILE A 25 -65.16 0.58 1.57
CA ILE A 25 -64.38 1.83 1.70
C ILE A 25 -63.73 1.91 3.08
N THR A 26 -64.45 1.53 4.15
CA THR A 26 -63.89 1.50 5.51
C THR A 26 -62.73 0.51 5.61
N ALA A 27 -62.84 -0.68 5.01
CA ALA A 27 -61.75 -1.65 4.98
C ALA A 27 -60.53 -1.10 4.20
N ILE A 28 -60.73 -0.47 3.05
CA ILE A 28 -59.65 0.12 2.24
C ILE A 28 -58.95 1.25 3.01
N VAL A 29 -59.71 2.16 3.62
CA VAL A 29 -59.15 3.25 4.43
C VAL A 29 -58.38 2.69 5.63
N LEU A 30 -58.91 1.65 6.28
CA LEU A 30 -58.23 0.99 7.39
C LEU A 30 -56.91 0.35 6.94
N VAL A 31 -56.89 -0.36 5.80
CA VAL A 31 -55.66 -0.96 5.22
C VAL A 31 -54.64 0.11 4.82
N VAL A 32 -55.08 1.22 4.21
CA VAL A 32 -54.18 2.31 3.82
C VAL A 32 -53.62 3.03 5.05
N PHE A 33 -54.43 3.27 6.08
CA PHE A 33 -53.95 3.91 7.31
C PHE A 33 -53.04 2.99 8.11
N THR A 34 -53.39 1.72 8.29
CA THR A 34 -52.55 0.75 9.03
C THR A 34 -51.28 0.39 8.26
N GLY A 35 -51.37 0.17 6.95
CA GLY A 35 -50.20 -0.09 6.11
C GLY A 35 -49.27 1.12 5.98
N GLY A 36 -49.82 2.32 5.81
CA GLY A 36 -49.05 3.56 5.71
C GLY A 36 -48.39 3.97 7.03
N SER A 37 -49.07 3.79 8.16
CA SER A 37 -48.48 4.06 9.48
C SER A 37 -47.45 3.00 9.89
N LEU A 38 -47.60 1.73 9.49
CA LEU A 38 -46.56 0.72 9.67
C LEU A 38 -45.29 1.06 8.87
N LEU A 39 -45.43 1.48 7.61
CA LEU A 39 -44.30 1.91 6.79
C LEU A 39 -43.66 3.21 7.31
N PHE A 40 -44.47 4.15 7.81
CA PHE A 40 -43.96 5.38 8.42
C PHE A 40 -43.19 5.09 9.72
N VAL A 41 -43.75 4.25 10.61
CA VAL A 41 -43.07 3.80 11.84
C VAL A 41 -41.77 3.08 11.49
N LEU A 42 -41.77 2.15 10.52
CA LEU A 42 -40.55 1.48 10.05
C LEU A 42 -39.53 2.44 9.44
N SER A 43 -39.96 3.53 8.78
CA SER A 43 -39.08 4.56 8.21
C SER A 43 -38.51 5.53 9.24
N VAL A 44 -39.22 5.77 10.35
CA VAL A 44 -38.80 6.64 11.46
C VAL A 44 -37.97 5.86 12.50
N TRP A 45 -38.09 4.53 12.51
CA TRP A 45 -37.33 3.61 13.37
C TRP A 45 -36.11 2.99 12.68
N THR A 46 -35.51 3.68 11.69
CA THR A 46 -34.11 3.34 11.34
C THR A 46 -33.23 3.78 12.52
N PRO A 47 -32.63 2.85 13.28
CA PRO A 47 -31.76 3.23 14.38
C PRO A 47 -30.64 4.13 13.82
N PRO A 48 -30.24 5.18 14.56
CA PRO A 48 -29.14 6.04 14.13
C PRO A 48 -27.89 5.20 13.82
N PRO A 49 -27.03 5.65 12.89
CA PRO A 49 -25.78 4.97 12.58
C PRO A 49 -25.02 4.68 13.87
N GLY A 50 -24.63 3.42 14.08
CA GLY A 50 -24.04 2.98 15.35
C GLY A 50 -22.55 3.21 15.45
N ILE A 51 -21.90 3.41 14.31
CA ILE A 51 -20.45 3.58 14.24
C ILE A 51 -20.16 5.04 13.96
N VAL A 52 -19.46 5.67 14.90
CA VAL A 52 -18.97 7.02 14.75
C VAL A 52 -17.48 7.00 14.46
N TYR A 53 -17.01 7.96 13.67
CA TYR A 53 -15.59 8.12 13.39
C TYR A 53 -15.20 9.58 13.33
N ASP A 54 -13.91 9.85 13.52
CA ASP A 54 -13.27 11.14 13.27
C ASP A 54 -11.81 10.95 12.88
N ALA A 55 -11.24 11.89 12.14
CA ALA A 55 -9.86 11.83 11.68
C ALA A 55 -9.17 13.20 11.76
N ALA A 56 -7.90 13.17 12.11
CA ALA A 56 -7.03 14.35 12.10
C ALA A 56 -5.62 13.96 11.70
N VAL A 57 -4.92 14.88 11.04
CA VAL A 57 -3.47 14.79 10.84
C VAL A 57 -2.78 15.64 11.89
N LEU A 58 -1.79 15.06 12.55
CA LEU A 58 -0.95 15.70 13.55
C LEU A 58 0.41 15.93 12.91
N GLU A 59 0.93 17.15 13.04
CA GLU A 59 2.29 17.46 12.63
C GLU A 59 3.25 17.11 13.76
N ALA A 60 4.22 16.26 13.44
CA ALA A 60 5.26 15.88 14.36
C ALA A 60 6.39 16.90 14.27
N VAL A 61 6.77 17.44 15.43
CA VAL A 61 7.93 18.29 15.57
C VAL A 61 9.14 17.38 15.66
N ASN A 62 10.11 17.62 14.77
CA ASN A 62 11.41 17.00 14.91
C ASN A 62 12.20 17.79 15.97
N PRO A 63 12.57 17.19 17.12
CA PRO A 63 13.43 17.86 18.10
C PRO A 63 14.73 18.39 17.51
N ALA A 64 15.28 17.78 16.45
CA ALA A 64 16.51 18.26 15.82
C ALA A 64 16.38 19.67 15.19
N ASP A 65 15.15 20.14 14.92
CA ASP A 65 14.89 21.47 14.36
C ASP A 65 14.74 22.56 15.45
N ASP A 66 14.71 22.18 16.74
CA ASP A 66 14.83 23.10 17.88
C ASP A 66 16.32 23.43 18.12
N PRO A 67 16.73 24.70 18.30
CA PRO A 67 18.10 25.06 18.66
C PRO A 67 18.71 24.24 19.82
N ILE A 68 17.90 23.85 20.82
CA ILE A 68 18.34 23.03 21.94
C ILE A 68 18.46 21.55 21.52
N GLY A 69 17.51 21.06 20.72
CA GLY A 69 17.53 19.69 20.21
C GLY A 69 18.57 19.45 19.11
N ALA A 70 18.97 20.46 18.35
CA ALA A 70 20.13 20.43 17.46
C ALA A 70 21.43 20.27 18.27
N ALA A 71 21.56 20.96 19.40
CA ALA A 71 22.70 20.83 20.30
C ALA A 71 22.73 19.46 20.99
N MET A 72 21.58 18.96 21.45
CA MET A 72 21.44 17.63 22.06
C MET A 72 21.59 16.50 21.02
N GLY A 73 21.08 16.69 19.81
CA GLY A 73 21.14 15.73 18.72
C GLY A 73 22.56 15.46 18.21
N GLY A 74 23.52 16.33 18.53
CA GLY A 74 24.96 16.09 18.35
C GLY A 74 25.57 15.10 19.36
N ILE A 75 24.91 14.92 20.51
CA ILE A 75 25.38 14.10 21.64
C ILE A 75 24.53 12.83 21.80
N GLU A 76 23.26 12.86 21.38
CA GLU A 76 22.37 11.70 21.45
C GLU A 76 22.79 10.57 20.50
N PRO A 77 22.91 9.32 21.00
CA PRO A 77 23.30 8.18 20.18
C PRO A 77 22.26 7.89 19.10
N PHE A 78 20.99 7.81 19.47
CA PHE A 78 19.90 7.53 18.55
C PHE A 78 19.34 8.83 17.98
N PRO A 79 18.92 8.88 16.70
CA PRO A 79 18.13 9.99 16.17
C PRO A 79 16.94 10.29 17.08
N ALA A 80 16.76 11.55 17.46
CA ALA A 80 15.62 11.91 18.29
C ALA A 80 14.32 11.67 17.50
N PHE A 81 13.42 10.85 18.07
CA PHE A 81 12.19 10.47 17.39
C PHE A 81 11.20 11.65 17.42
N PRO A 82 10.51 11.95 16.30
CA PRO A 82 9.56 13.06 16.25
C PRO A 82 8.37 12.85 17.19
N TYR A 83 7.85 13.93 17.74
CA TYR A 83 6.70 13.92 18.65
C TYR A 83 5.71 15.03 18.26
N TYR A 84 4.41 14.83 18.50
CA TYR A 84 3.36 15.79 18.12
C TYR A 84 2.64 16.44 19.31
N SER A 85 2.98 16.03 20.53
CA SER A 85 2.41 16.49 21.80
C SER A 85 3.37 16.24 22.97
N GLN A 86 3.10 16.86 24.12
CA GLN A 86 3.80 16.58 25.39
C GLN A 86 3.55 15.18 25.96
N THR A 87 2.60 14.42 25.40
CA THR A 87 2.32 13.05 25.83
C THR A 87 2.89 12.01 24.87
N SER A 88 3.13 12.40 23.61
CA SER A 88 3.76 11.55 22.59
C SER A 88 5.29 11.54 22.68
N ASP A 89 5.88 12.37 23.53
CA ASP A 89 7.29 12.26 23.92
C ASP A 89 7.56 10.97 24.71
N HIS A 90 6.51 10.42 25.33
CA HIS A 90 6.58 9.22 26.15
C HIS A 90 6.65 7.97 25.26
N PRO A 91 7.60 7.06 25.49
CA PRO A 91 7.79 5.88 24.65
C PRO A 91 6.54 5.01 24.48
N SER A 92 5.62 4.98 25.46
CA SER A 92 4.38 4.20 25.34
C SER A 92 3.44 4.64 24.20
N GLN A 93 3.66 5.82 23.62
CA GLN A 93 2.91 6.34 22.48
C GLN A 93 3.66 6.17 21.15
N TRP A 94 4.89 5.64 21.17
CA TRP A 94 5.66 5.40 19.96
C TRP A 94 5.22 4.13 19.25
N PRO A 95 5.26 4.11 17.92
CA PRO A 95 4.87 2.92 17.18
C PRO A 95 5.94 1.82 17.32
N PRO A 96 5.58 0.53 17.25
CA PRO A 96 6.49 -0.60 17.47
C PRO A 96 7.79 -0.55 16.65
N ARG A 97 7.74 -0.02 15.43
CA ARG A 97 8.93 0.13 14.58
C ARG A 97 10.02 0.97 15.23
N VAL A 98 9.69 1.98 16.04
CA VAL A 98 10.71 2.81 16.73
C VAL A 98 11.55 1.96 17.68
N PHE A 99 10.92 1.06 18.42
CA PHE A 99 11.62 0.18 19.34
C PHE A 99 12.51 -0.81 18.60
N LYS A 100 12.04 -1.33 17.46
CA LYS A 100 12.82 -2.18 16.57
C LYS A 100 14.05 -1.43 16.04
N ASP A 101 13.85 -0.25 15.45
CA ASP A 101 14.94 0.58 14.90
C ASP A 101 15.94 0.97 16.01
N ARG A 102 15.47 1.32 17.22
CA ARG A 102 16.33 1.57 18.38
C ARG A 102 17.13 0.34 18.79
N THR A 103 16.51 -0.83 18.81
CA THR A 103 17.16 -2.08 19.23
C THR A 103 18.25 -2.46 18.24
N GLU A 104 17.93 -2.47 16.94
CA GLU A 104 18.90 -2.72 15.87
C GLU A 104 20.05 -1.70 15.90
N PHE A 105 19.76 -0.43 16.16
CA PHE A 105 20.80 0.60 16.28
C PHE A 105 21.69 0.39 17.52
N MET A 106 21.09 0.02 18.66
CA MET A 106 21.84 -0.29 19.88
C MET A 106 22.73 -1.53 19.72
N GLU A 107 22.30 -2.55 18.97
CA GLU A 107 23.14 -3.71 18.64
C GLU A 107 24.39 -3.30 17.84
N LEU A 108 24.27 -2.33 16.93
CA LEU A 108 25.43 -1.77 16.22
C LEU A 108 26.33 -0.96 17.15
N ILE A 109 25.77 -0.23 18.11
CA ILE A 109 26.55 0.48 19.13
C ILE A 109 27.33 -0.52 19.99
N HIS A 110 26.70 -1.61 20.43
CA HIS A 110 27.35 -2.67 21.21
C HIS A 110 28.47 -3.36 20.43
N ALA A 111 28.41 -3.38 19.10
CA ALA A 111 29.51 -3.89 18.28
C ALA A 111 30.81 -3.06 18.45
N LEU A 112 30.75 -1.81 18.91
CA LEU A 112 31.94 -1.02 19.25
C LEU A 112 32.70 -1.58 20.46
N GLU A 113 32.06 -2.40 21.29
CA GLU A 113 32.69 -3.03 22.46
C GLU A 113 33.56 -4.25 22.07
N ALA A 114 33.58 -4.65 20.80
CA ALA A 114 34.42 -5.73 20.33
C ALA A 114 35.92 -5.45 20.55
N GLU A 115 36.64 -6.43 21.10
CA GLU A 115 38.09 -6.40 21.40
C GLU A 115 38.97 -5.73 20.32
N PRO A 116 38.79 -6.03 19.01
CA PRO A 116 39.50 -5.35 17.93
C PRO A 116 39.33 -3.83 17.87
N ILE A 117 38.11 -3.34 18.10
CA ILE A 117 37.75 -1.92 18.05
C ILE A 117 38.19 -1.23 19.34
N GLN A 118 37.95 -1.86 20.48
CA GLN A 118 38.41 -1.36 21.78
C GLN A 118 39.93 -1.20 21.85
N SER A 119 40.69 -2.10 21.22
CA SER A 119 42.15 -1.99 21.11
C SER A 119 42.60 -0.78 20.29
N GLU A 120 41.86 -0.42 19.25
CA GLU A 120 42.09 0.78 18.43
C GLU A 120 41.71 2.06 19.22
N LEU A 121 40.54 2.07 19.84
CA LEU A 121 40.06 3.17 20.69
C LEU A 121 40.98 3.46 21.88
N LYS A 122 41.56 2.44 22.52
CA LYS A 122 42.54 2.61 23.61
C LYS A 122 43.84 3.28 23.15
N ARG A 123 44.21 3.15 21.88
CA ARG A 123 45.41 3.78 21.29
C ARG A 123 45.16 5.21 20.84
N TRP A 124 43.90 5.57 20.62
CA TRP A 124 43.52 6.96 20.35
C TRP A 124 43.84 7.80 21.59
N PRO A 125 44.79 8.74 21.53
CA PRO A 125 45.09 9.60 22.67
C PRO A 125 43.82 10.38 23.02
N GLN A 126 43.24 10.10 24.19
CA GLN A 126 42.03 10.72 24.70
C GLN A 126 42.22 12.25 24.83
N ARG A 127 42.10 12.98 23.72
CA ARG A 127 42.12 14.45 23.70
C ARG A 127 40.74 15.03 24.04
N THR A 128 39.69 14.22 24.00
CA THR A 128 38.33 14.61 24.37
C THR A 128 38.09 14.41 25.88
N GLU A 129 38.83 15.12 26.73
CA GLU A 129 38.48 15.30 28.16
C GLU A 129 37.13 16.04 28.36
N LYS A 130 36.54 16.54 27.27
CA LYS A 130 35.35 17.41 27.29
C LYS A 130 34.03 16.69 27.47
N LEU A 131 33.92 15.37 27.21
CA LEU A 131 32.71 14.61 27.51
C LEU A 131 32.84 13.86 28.83
N ARG A 132 32.48 14.56 29.92
CA ARG A 132 32.08 13.88 31.16
C ARG A 132 30.59 13.59 31.06
N VAL A 133 30.25 12.36 30.71
CA VAL A 133 28.85 11.91 30.77
C VAL A 133 28.48 11.81 32.25
N ALA A 134 27.68 12.76 32.74
CA ALA A 134 27.18 12.76 34.09
C ALA A 134 25.93 11.85 34.16
N GLY A 135 26.08 10.62 34.65
CA GLY A 135 24.97 9.70 34.90
C GLY A 135 25.44 8.31 35.32
N ARG A 136 24.83 7.73 36.36
CA ARG A 136 25.01 6.30 36.67
C ARG A 136 24.23 5.47 35.65
N GLY A 137 24.88 4.49 35.01
CA GLY A 137 24.21 3.51 34.15
C GLY A 137 24.14 3.85 32.66
N VAL A 138 24.98 4.76 32.16
CA VAL A 138 25.08 5.01 30.71
C VAL A 138 25.86 3.88 30.04
N ASP A 139 25.32 3.37 28.94
CA ASP A 139 25.90 2.32 28.11
C ASP A 139 27.31 2.71 27.60
N PRO A 140 28.37 1.92 27.86
CA PRO A 140 29.73 2.26 27.46
C PRO A 140 29.88 2.44 25.94
N GLY A 141 29.26 1.56 25.14
CA GLY A 141 29.21 1.68 23.69
C GLY A 141 28.61 3.02 23.23
N ALA A 142 27.53 3.48 23.86
CA ALA A 142 26.90 4.76 23.54
C ALA A 142 27.82 5.96 23.80
N VAL A 143 28.65 5.91 24.86
CA VAL A 143 29.65 6.95 25.16
C VAL A 143 30.74 6.97 24.08
N GLU A 144 31.23 5.82 23.66
CA GLU A 144 32.25 5.72 22.61
C GLU A 144 31.70 6.19 21.25
N TYR A 145 30.47 5.83 20.92
CA TYR A 145 29.81 6.32 19.72
C TYR A 145 29.70 7.86 19.71
N ALA A 146 29.27 8.48 20.82
CA ALA A 146 29.19 9.94 20.94
C ALA A 146 30.56 10.62 20.73
N ARG A 147 31.65 10.04 21.28
CA ARG A 147 33.01 10.54 21.09
C ARG A 147 33.48 10.43 19.64
N LEU A 148 33.23 9.29 19.00
CA LEU A 148 33.57 9.07 17.60
C LEU A 148 32.82 10.02 16.68
N ARG A 149 31.54 10.28 16.97
CA ARG A 149 30.73 11.22 16.21
C ARG A 149 31.20 12.67 16.38
N MET A 150 31.60 13.07 17.59
CA MET A 150 32.28 14.37 17.77
C MET A 150 33.54 14.49 16.93
N LEU A 151 34.39 13.46 16.94
CA LEU A 151 35.61 13.45 16.13
C LEU A 151 35.28 13.58 14.64
N LEU A 152 34.23 12.89 14.17
CA LEU A 152 33.76 13.00 12.79
C LEU A 152 33.32 14.45 12.47
N THR A 153 32.56 15.09 13.36
CA THR A 153 32.13 16.49 13.21
C THR A 153 33.32 17.46 13.22
N GLU A 154 34.28 17.29 14.12
CA GLU A 154 35.53 18.09 14.18
C GLU A 154 36.35 17.95 12.88
N ASN A 155 36.22 16.82 12.18
CA ASN A 155 36.85 16.55 10.90
C ASN A 155 35.92 16.80 9.69
N SER A 156 34.86 17.59 9.86
CA SER A 156 33.94 17.97 8.76
C SER A 156 33.35 16.76 8.01
N GLU A 157 32.92 15.74 8.76
CA GLU A 157 32.36 14.47 8.22
C GLU A 157 33.33 13.65 7.35
N ASN A 158 34.64 13.85 7.48
CA ASN A 158 35.64 13.10 6.72
C ASN A 158 36.05 11.78 7.40
N PHE A 159 35.46 10.67 6.97
CA PHE A 159 35.80 9.33 7.46
C PHE A 159 37.27 8.93 7.25
N ALA A 160 37.95 9.45 6.22
CA ALA A 160 39.37 9.16 6.01
C ALA A 160 40.26 9.80 7.10
N ALA A 161 39.89 11.00 7.57
CA ALA A 161 40.57 11.67 8.68
C ALA A 161 40.31 10.94 10.02
N VAL A 162 39.09 10.47 10.23
CA VAL A 162 38.76 9.60 11.38
C VAL A 162 39.56 8.31 11.33
N ARG A 163 39.59 7.63 10.17
CA ARG A 163 40.37 6.39 9.94
C ARG A 163 41.86 6.56 10.24
N ALA A 164 42.45 7.68 9.84
CA ALA A 164 43.86 7.98 10.14
C ALA A 164 44.12 8.20 11.65
N THR A 165 43.10 8.61 12.40
CA THR A 165 43.19 8.95 13.82
C THR A 165 42.89 7.76 14.73
N THR A 166 41.80 7.03 14.46
CA THR A 166 41.30 5.96 15.33
C THR A 166 41.72 4.57 14.87
N GLY A 167 42.03 4.41 13.57
CA GLY A 167 42.24 3.11 12.94
C GLY A 167 41.07 2.69 12.04
N PRO A 168 41.32 1.73 11.13
CA PRO A 168 40.37 1.32 10.10
C PRO A 168 39.10 0.67 10.66
N ARG A 169 39.20 -0.23 11.63
CA ARG A 169 38.02 -0.98 12.10
C ARG A 169 37.04 -0.08 12.83
N THR A 170 37.57 0.84 13.62
CA THR A 170 36.79 1.85 14.35
C THR A 170 36.09 2.80 13.38
N ALA A 171 36.80 3.30 12.36
CA ALA A 171 36.21 4.18 11.36
C ALA A 171 35.14 3.46 10.52
N ASP A 172 35.35 2.21 10.13
CA ASP A 172 34.37 1.41 9.39
C ASP A 172 33.13 1.08 10.25
N ALA A 173 33.31 0.89 11.56
CA ALA A 173 32.18 0.73 12.48
C ALA A 173 31.38 2.02 12.64
N LEU A 174 32.06 3.17 12.77
CA LEU A 174 31.42 4.49 12.79
C LEU A 174 30.68 4.79 11.50
N GLU A 175 31.28 4.50 10.34
CA GLU A 175 30.65 4.71 9.03
C GLU A 175 29.34 3.91 8.90
N ARG A 176 29.32 2.65 9.35
CA ARG A 176 28.10 1.84 9.38
C ARG A 176 27.04 2.41 10.33
N LEU A 177 27.44 2.91 11.50
CA LEU A 177 26.54 3.55 12.45
C LEU A 177 25.93 4.83 11.87
N GLU A 178 26.74 5.71 11.27
CA GLU A 178 26.25 6.94 10.65
C GLU A 178 25.39 6.67 9.42
N LEU A 179 25.71 5.65 8.62
CA LEU A 179 24.87 5.22 7.51
C LEU A 179 23.50 4.77 8.02
N ARG A 180 23.46 3.88 9.02
CA ARG A 180 22.20 3.41 9.63
C ARG A 180 21.43 4.55 10.27
N ARG A 181 22.12 5.48 10.92
CA ARG A 181 21.52 6.68 11.52
C ARG A 181 20.83 7.53 10.44
N LYS A 182 21.52 7.83 9.34
CA LYS A 182 20.99 8.59 8.20
C LYS A 182 19.81 7.86 7.54
N GLU A 183 19.87 6.54 7.40
CA GLU A 183 18.74 5.73 6.92
C GLU A 183 17.51 5.87 7.82
N ILE A 184 17.68 5.78 9.15
CA ILE A 184 16.59 5.96 10.10
C ILE A 184 16.04 7.38 9.98
N GLU A 185 16.88 8.41 10.06
CA GLU A 185 16.51 9.83 9.96
C GLU A 185 15.71 10.13 8.67
N GLN A 186 16.11 9.57 7.53
CA GLN A 186 15.41 9.75 6.25
C GLN A 186 14.01 9.14 6.25
N THR A 187 13.74 8.16 7.10
CA THR A 187 12.44 7.48 7.18
C THR A 187 11.57 7.95 8.34
N LEU A 188 12.09 8.84 9.20
CA LEU A 188 11.33 9.34 10.34
C LEU A 188 10.05 10.05 9.88
N PRO A 189 8.91 9.78 10.54
CA PRO A 189 7.65 10.40 10.18
C PRO A 189 7.60 11.85 10.64
N ASN A 190 7.05 12.75 9.83
CA ASN A 190 6.78 14.14 10.21
C ASN A 190 5.26 14.44 10.29
N ARG A 191 4.42 13.43 10.03
CA ARG A 191 2.98 13.47 10.15
C ARG A 191 2.44 12.18 10.76
N VAL A 192 1.32 12.31 11.48
CA VAL A 192 0.55 11.17 12.01
C VAL A 192 -0.91 11.37 11.65
N LEU A 193 -1.50 10.45 10.88
CA LEU A 193 -2.96 10.39 10.74
C LEU A 193 -3.49 9.63 11.96
N ALA A 194 -4.31 10.29 12.77
CA ALA A 194 -5.11 9.66 13.81
C ALA A 194 -6.54 9.50 13.30
N LEU A 195 -7.00 8.25 13.15
CA LEU A 195 -8.38 7.89 12.82
C LEU A 195 -8.95 7.12 14.01
N ARG A 196 -9.96 7.70 14.64
CA ARG A 196 -10.67 7.06 15.75
C ARG A 196 -12.03 6.57 15.28
N ILE A 197 -12.36 5.34 15.63
CA ILE A 197 -13.64 4.71 15.31
C ILE A 197 -14.25 4.18 16.60
N LYS A 198 -15.53 4.45 16.84
CA LYS A 198 -16.22 3.98 18.03
C LYS A 198 -17.55 3.35 17.68
N ASN A 199 -17.83 2.22 18.32
CA ASN A 199 -19.13 1.58 18.27
C ASN A 199 -20.01 2.09 19.43
N ASP A 200 -20.94 2.99 19.12
CA ASP A 200 -21.92 3.54 20.07
C ASP A 200 -23.18 2.67 20.19
N LYS A 201 -23.28 1.55 19.47
CA LYS A 201 -24.41 0.63 19.56
C LYS A 201 -24.26 -0.40 20.69
N PRO A 202 -25.38 -0.97 21.16
CA PRO A 202 -25.38 -2.08 22.11
C PRO A 202 -25.12 -3.45 21.44
N VAL A 203 -24.79 -3.48 20.15
CA VAL A 203 -24.51 -4.72 19.39
C VAL A 203 -23.16 -4.62 18.66
N ASP A 204 -22.56 -5.78 18.37
CA ASP A 204 -21.31 -5.88 17.62
C ASP A 204 -21.47 -5.35 16.20
N ALA A 205 -20.40 -4.72 15.72
CA ALA A 205 -20.30 -4.24 14.35
C ALA A 205 -19.20 -5.04 13.63
N GLU A 206 -19.51 -5.57 12.45
CA GLU A 206 -18.70 -6.61 11.80
C GLU A 206 -17.99 -6.13 10.53
N ASN A 207 -16.77 -6.63 10.35
CA ASN A 207 -15.89 -6.41 9.20
C ASN A 207 -15.77 -4.91 8.86
N PHE A 208 -15.32 -4.12 9.83
CA PHE A 208 -14.96 -2.75 9.55
C PHE A 208 -13.69 -2.74 8.68
N VAL A 209 -13.72 -1.99 7.58
CA VAL A 209 -12.60 -1.87 6.65
C VAL A 209 -12.31 -0.39 6.43
N VAL A 210 -11.03 -0.03 6.53
CA VAL A 210 -10.54 1.27 6.09
C VAL A 210 -9.41 1.09 5.08
N GLU A 211 -9.48 1.80 3.96
CA GLU A 211 -8.41 1.88 2.97
C GLU A 211 -7.81 3.29 2.99
N ILE A 212 -6.50 3.40 3.17
CA ILE A 212 -5.79 4.66 3.34
C ILE A 212 -4.70 4.76 2.27
N ASN A 213 -4.61 5.93 1.63
CA ASN A 213 -3.56 6.31 0.70
C ASN A 213 -2.73 7.45 1.31
N VAL A 214 -1.41 7.38 1.18
CA VAL A 214 -0.47 8.38 1.71
C VAL A 214 0.42 8.89 0.58
N ALA A 215 0.57 10.21 0.47
CA ALA A 215 1.48 10.87 -0.45
C ALA A 215 2.90 10.97 0.13
N GLY A 216 3.49 9.81 0.37
CA GLY A 216 4.80 9.71 0.98
C GLY A 216 5.14 8.29 1.42
N ALA A 217 6.14 8.19 2.29
CA ALA A 217 6.56 6.92 2.85
C ALA A 217 5.83 6.68 4.19
N VAL A 218 5.17 5.54 4.31
CA VAL A 218 4.61 5.08 5.58
C VAL A 218 5.75 4.54 6.44
N TYR A 219 5.94 5.13 7.61
CA TYR A 219 6.88 4.66 8.62
C TYR A 219 6.30 3.47 9.39
N ASP A 220 5.13 3.63 10.01
CA ASP A 220 4.46 2.54 10.73
C ASP A 220 2.95 2.76 10.81
N VAL A 221 2.22 1.68 11.08
CA VAL A 221 0.76 1.70 11.28
C VAL A 221 0.43 0.98 12.57
N THR A 222 -0.18 1.68 13.52
CA THR A 222 -0.64 1.09 14.78
C THR A 222 -2.16 1.07 14.82
N VAL A 223 -2.70 0.02 15.40
CA VAL A 223 -4.11 -0.08 15.72
C VAL A 223 -4.22 -0.51 17.17
N ASN A 224 -4.78 0.33 18.03
CA ASN A 224 -5.00 -0.02 19.42
C ASN A 224 -6.21 -0.97 19.52
N LEU A 225 -5.95 -2.27 19.38
CA LEU A 225 -6.95 -3.33 19.60
C LEU A 225 -6.54 -4.19 20.78
N GLU A 226 -7.34 -4.16 21.85
CA GLU A 226 -7.27 -5.17 22.89
C GLU A 226 -7.94 -6.47 22.39
N GLY A 227 -7.15 -7.53 22.22
CA GLY A 227 -7.65 -8.91 22.15
C GLY A 227 -7.82 -9.53 20.76
N GLU A 228 -8.37 -8.84 19.76
CA GLU A 228 -8.56 -9.36 18.40
C GLU A 228 -7.65 -8.61 17.42
N ALA A 229 -6.60 -9.28 16.91
CA ALA A 229 -5.60 -8.64 16.05
C ALA A 229 -6.22 -8.06 14.78
N ALA A 230 -6.05 -6.76 14.54
CA ALA A 230 -6.31 -6.15 13.25
C ALA A 230 -5.53 -6.93 12.20
N LYS A 231 -6.22 -7.37 11.14
CA LYS A 231 -5.57 -8.05 10.03
C LYS A 231 -5.26 -7.00 8.98
N SER A 232 -3.97 -6.68 8.85
CA SER A 232 -3.44 -6.07 7.63
C SER A 232 -3.60 -7.08 6.50
N GLN A 233 -4.34 -6.73 5.43
CA GLN A 233 -4.58 -7.66 4.32
C GLN A 233 -3.83 -7.33 3.02
N LYS A 234 -3.43 -6.07 2.78
CA LYS A 234 -2.66 -5.66 1.60
C LYS A 234 -1.85 -4.39 1.86
N TRP A 235 -0.52 -4.48 1.76
CA TRP A 235 0.39 -3.35 1.96
C TRP A 235 1.12 -3.03 0.66
N THR A 236 0.99 -1.80 0.22
CA THR A 236 1.91 -1.15 -0.73
C THR A 236 2.50 0.07 0.00
N PRO A 237 3.68 0.58 -0.42
CA PRO A 237 4.37 1.64 0.32
C PRO A 237 3.53 2.89 0.63
N ASN A 238 2.50 3.15 -0.19
CA ASN A 238 1.64 4.34 -0.13
C ASN A 238 0.14 4.02 -0.02
N ARG A 239 -0.24 2.74 0.08
CA ARG A 239 -1.64 2.34 0.26
C ARG A 239 -1.74 1.07 1.08
N PHE A 240 -2.61 1.09 2.09
CA PHE A 240 -2.87 -0.07 2.93
C PHE A 240 -4.33 -0.11 3.37
N ALA A 241 -4.79 -1.34 3.65
CA ALA A 241 -6.12 -1.62 4.16
C ALA A 241 -6.03 -2.21 5.57
N ILE A 242 -6.82 -1.68 6.49
CA ILE A 242 -6.97 -2.17 7.85
C ILE A 242 -8.35 -2.77 7.96
N GLU A 243 -8.41 -4.03 8.37
CA GLU A 243 -9.65 -4.74 8.64
C GLU A 243 -9.74 -5.07 10.13
N ILE A 244 -10.84 -4.63 10.74
CA ILE A 244 -11.23 -4.95 12.11
C ILE A 244 -12.43 -5.89 12.03
N PRO A 245 -12.25 -7.20 12.28
CA PRO A 245 -13.32 -8.17 12.12
C PRO A 245 -14.56 -7.86 12.97
N ARG A 246 -14.35 -7.28 14.15
CA ARG A 246 -15.42 -6.98 15.09
C ARG A 246 -15.10 -5.76 15.95
N LEU A 247 -16.02 -4.80 15.98
CA LEU A 247 -16.05 -3.67 16.92
C LEU A 247 -17.15 -3.92 17.95
N ARG A 248 -16.77 -4.17 19.20
CA ARG A 248 -17.73 -4.45 20.29
C ARG A 248 -18.45 -3.19 20.76
N PRO A 249 -19.64 -3.29 21.37
CA PRO A 249 -20.35 -2.18 22.00
C PRO A 249 -19.46 -1.35 22.92
N GLY A 250 -19.47 -0.02 22.73
CA GLY A 250 -18.69 0.94 23.50
C GLY A 250 -17.18 0.96 23.19
N PHE A 251 -16.70 0.03 22.36
CA PHE A 251 -15.29 -0.08 22.03
C PHE A 251 -14.86 1.06 21.08
N THR A 252 -13.65 1.58 21.32
CA THR A 252 -13.01 2.60 20.49
C THR A 252 -11.71 2.03 19.94
N ALA A 253 -11.59 2.01 18.61
CA ALA A 253 -10.38 1.64 17.90
C ALA A 253 -9.65 2.91 17.45
N ASP A 254 -8.38 3.02 17.81
CA ASP A 254 -7.49 4.07 17.35
C ASP A 254 -6.54 3.52 16.30
N VAL A 255 -6.68 4.01 15.08
CA VAL A 255 -5.75 3.76 13.97
C VAL A 255 -4.81 4.96 13.89
N GLN A 256 -3.51 4.72 14.02
CA GLN A 256 -2.50 5.75 13.77
C GLN A 256 -1.60 5.32 12.62
N VAL A 257 -1.40 6.22 11.67
CA VAL A 257 -0.52 6.03 10.52
C VAL A 257 0.57 7.07 10.64
N TRP A 258 1.80 6.62 10.83
CA TRP A 258 2.98 7.45 10.93
C TRP A 258 3.62 7.51 9.54
N TYR A 259 3.76 8.70 8.99
CA TYR A 259 4.28 8.86 7.64
C TYR A 259 5.11 10.12 7.47
N GLN A 260 5.93 10.09 6.43
CA GLN A 260 6.70 11.22 5.97
C GLN A 260 5.95 11.89 4.82
N TYR A 261 5.71 13.19 4.94
CA TYR A 261 5.05 14.02 3.95
C TYR A 261 5.86 15.28 3.69
N LEU A 262 6.18 15.53 2.42
CA LEU A 262 6.83 16.78 2.03
C LEU A 262 5.75 17.79 1.61
N PRO A 263 5.54 18.89 2.35
CA PRO A 263 4.51 19.88 2.03
C PRO A 263 4.83 20.57 0.70
N LEU A 264 3.80 21.13 0.07
CA LEU A 264 3.93 21.74 -1.26
C LEU A 264 4.99 22.84 -1.29
N SER A 265 5.10 23.63 -0.22
CA SER A 265 6.06 24.72 -0.06
C SER A 265 7.52 24.29 -0.09
N GLU A 266 7.81 23.02 0.20
CA GLU A 266 9.16 22.46 0.27
C GLU A 266 9.52 21.65 -0.97
N ARG A 267 8.60 21.49 -1.93
CA ARG A 267 8.84 20.74 -3.16
C ARG A 267 9.53 21.60 -4.20
N VAL A 268 10.58 21.04 -4.82
CA VAL A 268 11.33 21.71 -5.90
C VAL A 268 10.49 21.83 -7.17
N PHE A 269 9.66 20.82 -7.47
CA PHE A 269 8.80 20.77 -8.65
C PHE A 269 7.40 20.28 -8.29
N PRO A 270 6.56 21.12 -7.66
CA PRO A 270 5.22 20.72 -7.26
C PRO A 270 4.35 20.42 -8.48
N GLY A 271 3.79 19.21 -8.53
CA GLY A 271 2.76 18.84 -9.49
C GLY A 271 1.37 19.28 -9.02
N PRO A 272 0.35 19.33 -9.90
CA PRO A 272 -1.03 19.62 -9.50
C PRO A 272 -1.57 18.68 -8.42
N LYS A 273 -1.07 17.43 -8.39
CA LYS A 273 -1.37 16.40 -7.40
C LYS A 273 -0.97 16.84 -6.00
N ASP A 274 0.16 17.52 -5.93
CA ASP A 274 0.77 17.89 -4.67
C ASP A 274 -0.06 18.96 -3.98
N VAL A 275 -0.78 19.79 -4.73
CA VAL A 275 -1.71 20.81 -4.21
C VAL A 275 -2.90 20.17 -3.50
N GLU A 276 -3.41 19.06 -4.03
CA GLU A 276 -4.54 18.34 -3.42
C GLU A 276 -4.09 17.54 -2.22
N TRP A 277 -2.91 16.91 -2.30
CA TRP A 277 -2.30 16.26 -1.14
C TRP A 277 -1.99 17.25 -0.04
N ASP A 278 -1.57 18.48 -0.36
CA ASP A 278 -1.34 19.55 0.61
C ASP A 278 -2.62 19.89 1.37
N ALA A 279 -3.77 19.93 0.68
CA ALA A 279 -5.06 20.16 1.30
C ALA A 279 -5.50 19.05 2.28
N THR A 280 -4.89 17.87 2.22
CA THR A 280 -5.17 16.75 3.13
C THR A 280 -3.96 16.34 3.95
N GLU A 281 -2.93 17.20 4.03
CA GLU A 281 -1.65 16.94 4.70
C GLU A 281 -0.98 15.62 4.26
N GLY A 282 -1.22 15.19 3.03
CA GLY A 282 -0.61 14.02 2.43
C GLY A 282 -1.34 12.70 2.68
N VAL A 283 -2.58 12.70 3.17
CA VAL A 283 -3.33 11.46 3.42
C VAL A 283 -4.77 11.51 2.92
N VAL A 284 -5.27 10.40 2.38
CA VAL A 284 -6.66 10.25 1.91
C VAL A 284 -7.19 8.89 2.34
N VAL A 285 -8.38 8.85 2.94
CA VAL A 285 -9.08 7.60 3.21
C VAL A 285 -9.93 7.26 1.98
N ALA A 286 -9.45 6.30 1.19
CA ALA A 286 -10.08 5.90 -0.06
C ALA A 286 -11.41 5.17 0.16
N ASN A 287 -11.53 4.45 1.28
CA ASN A 287 -12.72 3.66 1.60
C ASN A 287 -12.87 3.54 3.11
N LEU A 288 -14.11 3.63 3.60
CA LEU A 288 -14.50 3.34 4.97
C LEU A 288 -15.81 2.55 4.90
N GLY A 289 -15.80 1.32 5.38
CA GLY A 289 -16.93 0.40 5.25
C GLY A 289 -17.15 -0.45 6.48
N ILE A 290 -18.39 -0.89 6.67
CA ILE A 290 -18.76 -1.89 7.68
C ILE A 290 -19.93 -2.74 7.16
N SER A 291 -19.97 -4.03 7.51
CA SER A 291 -20.91 -4.96 6.87
C SER A 291 -22.36 -4.82 7.32
N ASN A 292 -22.58 -4.51 8.59
CA ASN A 292 -23.90 -4.57 9.23
C ASN A 292 -24.37 -3.22 9.79
N ASP A 293 -23.72 -2.11 9.43
CA ASP A 293 -24.05 -0.78 9.95
C ASP A 293 -23.76 0.36 8.95
N ARG A 294 -24.05 1.59 9.35
CA ARG A 294 -23.68 2.84 8.69
C ARG A 294 -22.68 3.61 9.55
N LEU A 295 -21.79 4.30 8.87
CA LEU A 295 -20.80 5.20 9.47
C LEU A 295 -21.37 6.61 9.60
N ARG A 296 -21.05 7.29 10.70
CA ARG A 296 -21.38 8.71 10.94
C ARG A 296 -20.12 9.45 11.38
N HIS A 297 -19.86 10.60 10.81
CA HIS A 297 -18.79 11.48 11.29
C HIS A 297 -19.22 12.15 12.61
N ASP A 298 -18.35 12.12 13.62
CA ASP A 298 -18.55 12.83 14.89
C ASP A 298 -17.27 13.57 15.30
N PRO A 299 -17.15 14.89 15.05
CA PRO A 299 -15.90 15.64 15.23
C PRO A 299 -15.44 15.76 16.69
N ARG A 300 -16.27 15.33 17.65
CA ARG A 300 -15.91 15.37 19.08
C ARG A 300 -15.07 14.16 19.51
N LEU A 301 -14.93 13.16 18.64
CA LEU A 301 -14.32 11.89 18.99
C LEU A 301 -12.81 12.03 19.27
N LEU A 302 -12.18 13.07 18.72
CA LEU A 302 -10.77 13.40 18.93
C LEU A 302 -10.57 14.66 19.81
N ASP A 303 -11.57 15.14 20.54
CA ASP A 303 -11.45 16.37 21.37
C ASP A 303 -10.39 16.24 22.50
N ASP A 304 -10.13 15.01 22.95
CA ASP A 304 -9.12 14.65 23.94
C ASP A 304 -7.69 14.57 23.37
N LEU A 305 -7.54 14.52 22.05
CA LEU A 305 -6.24 14.43 21.39
C LEU A 305 -5.55 15.80 21.39
N GLN A 306 -4.66 16.01 22.37
CA GLN A 306 -3.84 17.22 22.46
C GLN A 306 -2.62 17.09 21.52
N ALA A 307 -2.49 18.01 20.57
CA ALA A 307 -1.34 18.10 19.68
C ALA A 307 -0.90 19.56 19.52
N TYR A 308 0.38 19.79 19.27
CA TYR A 308 0.90 21.13 19.00
C TYR A 308 0.31 21.72 17.73
N HIS A 309 0.24 20.90 16.68
CA HIS A 309 -0.31 21.23 15.38
C HIS A 309 -1.23 20.11 14.92
N ARG A 310 -2.50 20.46 14.67
CA ARG A 310 -3.56 19.55 14.27
C ARG A 310 -4.31 20.10 13.07
N TYR A 311 -4.45 19.27 12.06
CA TYR A 311 -5.21 19.54 10.84
C TYR A 311 -6.41 18.59 10.82
N ASN A 312 -7.61 19.16 10.89
CA ASN A 312 -8.82 18.35 10.76
C ASN A 312 -9.02 18.00 9.28
N VAL A 313 -9.05 16.71 8.97
CA VAL A 313 -9.27 16.21 7.62
C VAL A 313 -10.61 15.47 7.61
N ASP A 314 -11.51 15.79 6.66
CA ASP A 314 -12.68 14.94 6.41
C ASP A 314 -12.24 13.79 5.48
N PRO A 315 -12.08 12.58 6.03
CA PRO A 315 -11.46 11.48 5.30
C PRO A 315 -12.34 10.98 4.14
N LEU A 316 -13.66 11.17 4.18
CA LEU A 316 -14.58 10.62 3.17
C LEU A 316 -14.86 11.52 1.97
N ARG A 317 -14.61 12.83 2.08
CA ARG A 317 -15.00 13.79 1.03
C ARG A 317 -13.88 14.26 0.11
N GLY A 318 -12.62 13.91 0.38
CA GLY A 318 -11.49 14.32 -0.46
C GLY A 318 -11.46 15.82 -0.77
N SER A 319 -12.13 16.63 0.03
CA SER A 319 -12.36 18.05 -0.19
C SER A 319 -12.17 18.72 1.16
N PRO A 320 -11.39 19.82 1.25
CA PRO A 320 -11.55 20.73 2.36
C PRO A 320 -13.03 21.10 2.40
N THR A 321 -13.69 20.90 3.54
CA THR A 321 -14.93 21.64 3.80
C THR A 321 -14.56 23.11 3.66
N PHE A 322 -14.93 23.73 2.54
CA PHE A 322 -14.88 25.17 2.33
C PHE A 322 -15.81 25.85 3.34
N GLY A 323 -15.40 25.92 4.60
CA GLY A 323 -15.54 27.15 5.36
C GLY A 323 -14.57 28.11 4.72
N ARG A 324 -15.09 29.13 4.04
CA ARG A 324 -14.35 30.24 3.41
C ARG A 324 -12.95 30.40 4.02
N LEU A 325 -11.91 30.27 3.19
CA LEU A 325 -10.61 30.85 3.49
C LEU A 325 -10.86 32.27 4.04
N PRO A 326 -10.32 32.64 5.21
CA PRO A 326 -10.30 34.04 5.59
C PRO A 326 -9.47 34.75 4.54
N GLU A 327 -10.16 35.44 3.63
CA GLU A 327 -9.59 36.47 2.78
C GLU A 327 -8.99 37.53 3.71
N LYS A 328 -7.71 37.40 4.05
CA LYS A 328 -6.84 38.45 4.60
C LYS A 328 -5.38 38.00 4.75
N VAL A 329 -4.67 38.03 3.64
CA VAL A 329 -3.34 38.67 3.60
C VAL A 329 -3.48 39.88 2.69
N ALA A 330 -4.03 40.95 3.25
CA ALA A 330 -3.86 42.30 2.72
C ALA A 330 -4.07 43.31 3.85
N GLU A 331 -3.02 44.08 4.04
CA GLU A 331 -2.82 45.27 4.86
C GLU A 331 -4.05 46.07 5.34
N VAL A 332 -4.01 46.41 6.63
CA VAL A 332 -4.27 47.71 7.27
C VAL A 332 -5.26 48.70 6.59
N ARG A 333 -6.35 48.98 7.36
CA ARG A 333 -7.16 50.23 7.54
C ARG A 333 -8.64 50.23 7.07
N PRO A 334 -9.52 51.08 7.69
CA PRO A 334 -10.71 50.55 8.39
C PRO A 334 -12.08 51.05 7.88
N ALA A 335 -13.10 50.34 8.37
CA ALA A 335 -14.50 50.76 8.58
C ALA A 335 -15.36 51.16 7.36
N ARG A 336 -16.27 50.26 6.95
CA ARG A 336 -17.74 50.46 7.06
C ARG A 336 -18.56 49.29 6.49
N GLU A 337 -19.67 49.05 7.20
CA GLU A 337 -20.98 48.57 6.72
C GLU A 337 -21.14 47.14 6.16
N ARG A 338 -21.67 46.29 7.03
CA ARG A 338 -22.38 45.05 6.71
C ARG A 338 -23.67 45.35 5.92
N ARG A 339 -23.87 44.68 4.79
CA ARG A 339 -25.21 44.36 4.26
C ARG A 339 -25.25 42.91 3.80
N ALA A 340 -26.30 42.20 4.25
CA ALA A 340 -26.60 40.82 3.90
C ALA A 340 -26.94 40.71 2.41
N ALA A 341 -26.23 39.85 1.68
CA ALA A 341 -26.57 39.48 0.31
C ALA A 341 -27.37 38.18 0.32
N LYS A 342 -28.60 38.24 -0.21
CA LYS A 342 -29.43 37.10 -0.59
C LYS A 342 -28.76 36.36 -1.75
N GLU A 343 -28.46 35.08 -1.57
CA GLU A 343 -28.01 34.19 -2.66
C GLU A 343 -29.14 34.03 -3.68
N THR A 344 -28.82 34.33 -4.94
CA THR A 344 -29.70 34.08 -6.09
C THR A 344 -29.20 32.80 -6.76
N PRO A 345 -30.07 31.83 -7.11
CA PRO A 345 -29.63 30.61 -7.78
C PRO A 345 -29.00 30.93 -9.16
N PRO A 346 -27.94 30.23 -9.57
CA PRO A 346 -27.26 30.53 -10.82
C PRO A 346 -28.19 30.32 -12.02
N ALA A 347 -28.18 31.29 -12.95
CA ALA A 347 -28.95 31.24 -14.17
C ALA A 347 -28.59 29.99 -15.00
N GLN A 348 -29.59 29.33 -15.59
CA GLN A 348 -29.46 28.09 -16.37
C GLN A 348 -28.37 28.13 -17.46
N GLY A 349 -28.02 29.33 -17.97
CA GLY A 349 -26.91 29.52 -18.92
C GLY A 349 -25.51 29.26 -18.35
N VAL A 350 -25.29 29.47 -17.04
CA VAL A 350 -23.99 29.23 -16.39
C VAL A 350 -23.74 27.73 -16.21
N GLN A 351 -24.79 26.95 -15.91
CA GLN A 351 -24.69 25.48 -15.86
C GLN A 351 -24.40 24.86 -17.23
N ALA A 352 -25.03 25.34 -18.29
CA ALA A 352 -24.78 24.85 -19.65
C ALA A 352 -23.34 25.14 -20.12
N LEU A 353 -22.81 26.32 -19.79
CA LEU A 353 -21.42 26.69 -20.08
C LEU A 353 -20.42 25.81 -19.30
N LEU A 354 -20.69 25.56 -18.01
CA LEU A 354 -19.85 24.70 -17.16
C LEU A 354 -19.81 23.24 -17.66
N ILE A 355 -20.96 22.71 -18.12
CA ILE A 355 -21.06 21.36 -18.69
C ILE A 355 -20.28 21.25 -20.00
N ALA A 356 -20.37 22.27 -20.87
CA ALA A 356 -19.65 22.29 -22.15
C ALA A 356 -18.13 22.39 -21.95
N THR A 357 -17.65 23.24 -21.04
CA THR A 357 -16.22 23.37 -20.73
C THR A 357 -15.66 22.06 -20.17
N ASN A 358 -16.36 21.42 -19.22
CA ASN A 358 -15.95 20.14 -18.65
C ASN A 358 -15.94 19.01 -19.70
N ALA A 359 -16.84 19.04 -20.69
CA ALA A 359 -16.84 18.06 -21.78
C ALA A 359 -15.67 18.26 -22.75
N ILE A 360 -15.32 19.50 -23.08
CA ILE A 360 -14.18 19.84 -23.93
C ILE A 360 -12.86 19.48 -23.24
N GLU A 361 -12.70 19.80 -21.96
CA GLU A 361 -11.52 19.41 -21.18
C GLU A 361 -11.37 17.89 -21.08
N ARG A 362 -12.47 17.15 -20.88
CA ARG A 362 -12.46 15.68 -20.91
C ARG A 362 -12.04 15.12 -22.27
N LEU A 363 -12.53 15.69 -23.37
CA LEU A 363 -12.15 15.25 -24.72
C LEU A 363 -10.69 15.55 -25.03
N ALA A 364 -10.18 16.73 -24.65
CA ALA A 364 -8.77 17.07 -24.79
C ALA A 364 -7.87 16.13 -23.98
N THR A 365 -8.27 15.85 -22.75
CA THR A 365 -7.59 14.91 -21.85
C THR A 365 -7.58 13.47 -22.42
N GLN A 366 -8.69 13.01 -22.99
CA GLN A 366 -8.75 11.69 -23.63
C GLN A 366 -7.88 11.61 -24.89
N ALA A 367 -7.82 12.68 -25.69
CA ALA A 367 -6.99 12.74 -26.88
C ALA A 367 -5.49 12.72 -26.53
N GLU A 368 -5.08 13.46 -25.52
CA GLU A 368 -3.71 13.45 -25.00
C GLU A 368 -3.35 12.10 -24.34
N ALA A 369 -4.27 11.48 -23.59
CA ALA A 369 -4.07 10.13 -23.02
C ALA A 369 -3.77 9.12 -24.11
N LYS A 370 -4.58 9.16 -25.16
CA LYS A 370 -4.43 8.29 -26.32
C LYS A 370 -3.09 8.57 -27.01
N HIS A 371 -2.72 9.82 -27.21
CA HIS A 371 -1.43 10.18 -27.80
C HIS A 371 -0.23 9.68 -26.96
N ALA A 372 -0.27 9.83 -25.63
CA ALA A 372 0.76 9.32 -24.74
C ALA A 372 0.85 7.78 -24.77
N SER A 373 -0.31 7.11 -24.79
CA SER A 373 -0.40 5.65 -24.96
C SER A 373 0.17 5.19 -26.30
N ASP A 374 -0.22 5.84 -27.40
CA ASP A 374 0.24 5.53 -28.76
C ASP A 374 1.76 5.76 -28.87
N SER A 375 2.28 6.84 -28.27
CA SER A 375 3.70 7.15 -28.24
C SER A 375 4.51 6.09 -27.48
N LEU A 376 4.03 5.65 -26.31
CA LEU A 376 4.69 4.58 -25.55
C LEU A 376 4.61 3.23 -26.30
N ASP A 377 3.47 2.90 -26.90
CA ASP A 377 3.32 1.66 -27.68
C ASP A 377 4.25 1.64 -28.92
N GLN A 378 4.44 2.80 -29.56
CA GLN A 378 5.43 2.95 -30.64
C GLN A 378 6.86 2.82 -30.13
N ALA A 379 7.20 3.42 -28.99
CA ALA A 379 8.51 3.24 -28.37
C ALA A 379 8.79 1.78 -28.01
N MET A 380 7.81 1.09 -27.41
CA MET A 380 7.89 -0.34 -27.11
C MET A 380 8.04 -1.19 -28.37
N THR A 381 7.31 -0.86 -29.43
CA THR A 381 7.45 -1.54 -30.72
C THR A 381 8.85 -1.38 -31.30
N ARG A 382 9.37 -0.15 -31.35
CA ARG A 382 10.74 0.16 -31.82
C ARG A 382 11.79 -0.59 -31.01
N PHE A 383 11.65 -0.57 -29.69
CA PHE A 383 12.55 -1.26 -28.77
C PHE A 383 12.53 -2.77 -28.98
N ARG A 384 11.35 -3.39 -29.05
CA ARG A 384 11.23 -4.84 -29.27
C ARG A 384 11.81 -5.27 -30.62
N SER A 385 11.58 -4.50 -31.68
CA SER A 385 12.17 -4.76 -32.99
C SER A 385 13.70 -4.70 -32.94
N ALA A 386 14.27 -3.65 -32.36
CA ALA A 386 15.71 -3.49 -32.22
C ALA A 386 16.32 -4.58 -31.32
N LEU A 387 15.66 -4.92 -30.21
CA LEU A 387 16.07 -5.99 -29.32
C LEU A 387 16.06 -7.34 -30.04
N ALA A 388 15.00 -7.65 -30.80
CA ALA A 388 14.92 -8.89 -31.57
C ALA A 388 16.07 -9.01 -32.59
N GLU A 389 16.40 -7.92 -33.29
CA GLU A 389 17.54 -7.87 -34.21
C GLU A 389 18.87 -8.12 -33.47
N LYS A 390 19.09 -7.44 -32.34
CA LYS A 390 20.33 -7.61 -31.55
C LYS A 390 20.44 -9.01 -30.95
N VAL A 391 19.34 -9.56 -30.44
CA VAL A 391 19.29 -10.94 -29.93
C VAL A 391 19.64 -11.92 -31.04
N ALA A 392 19.05 -11.77 -32.23
CA ALA A 392 19.41 -12.62 -33.37
C ALA A 392 20.88 -12.47 -33.78
N ALA A 393 21.40 -11.23 -33.80
CA ALA A 393 22.78 -10.95 -34.18
C ALA A 393 23.82 -11.58 -33.23
N VAL A 394 23.50 -11.66 -31.93
CA VAL A 394 24.36 -12.35 -30.96
C VAL A 394 24.09 -13.85 -30.85
N GLY A 395 23.12 -14.40 -31.60
CA GLY A 395 22.73 -15.81 -31.46
C GLY A 395 21.99 -16.12 -30.15
N GLY A 396 21.30 -15.13 -29.58
CA GLY A 396 20.45 -15.29 -28.41
C GLY A 396 19.08 -15.89 -28.73
N VAL A 397 18.39 -16.36 -27.69
CA VAL A 397 17.14 -17.11 -27.77
C VAL A 397 16.05 -16.45 -26.93
N TRP A 398 14.84 -16.34 -27.48
CA TRP A 398 13.67 -15.82 -26.79
C TRP A 398 12.91 -16.94 -26.09
N LEU A 399 12.91 -16.94 -24.76
CA LEU A 399 12.21 -17.95 -23.95
C LEU A 399 10.77 -17.52 -23.67
N LEU A 400 10.63 -16.28 -23.21
CA LEU A 400 9.36 -15.64 -22.86
C LEU A 400 9.27 -14.30 -23.58
N ASP A 401 8.12 -14.04 -24.18
CA ASP A 401 7.75 -12.75 -24.76
C ASP A 401 6.27 -12.50 -24.53
N GLN A 402 5.95 -11.62 -23.59
CA GLN A 402 4.60 -11.20 -23.27
C GLN A 402 4.47 -9.69 -23.40
N LYS A 403 3.60 -9.26 -24.32
CA LYS A 403 3.18 -7.86 -24.41
C LYS A 403 1.99 -7.67 -23.48
N GLN A 404 2.14 -6.84 -22.46
CA GLN A 404 0.99 -6.30 -21.73
C GLN A 404 0.44 -5.11 -22.53
N GLN A 405 -0.88 -4.97 -22.56
CA GLN A 405 -1.49 -3.79 -23.18
C GLN A 405 -1.06 -2.54 -22.41
N VAL A 406 -0.70 -1.48 -23.15
CA VAL A 406 -0.46 -0.17 -22.57
C VAL A 406 -1.82 0.50 -22.36
N HIS A 407 -2.12 0.81 -21.12
CA HIS A 407 -3.26 1.61 -20.72
C HIS A 407 -2.74 2.94 -20.20
N ALA A 408 -3.19 4.03 -20.82
CA ALA A 408 -3.06 5.36 -20.24
C ALA A 408 -4.29 5.63 -19.39
N SER A 409 -4.09 5.72 -18.08
CA SER A 409 -5.09 6.32 -17.20
C SER A 409 -4.69 7.77 -16.98
N TYR A 410 -5.55 8.70 -17.39
CA TYR A 410 -5.34 10.08 -16.97
C TYR A 410 -5.53 10.13 -15.48
N ASN A 411 -4.50 10.61 -14.80
CA ASN A 411 -4.61 10.91 -13.40
C ASN A 411 -5.00 12.40 -13.29
N PRO A 412 -6.28 12.72 -13.03
CA PRO A 412 -6.74 14.10 -12.99
C PRO A 412 -6.00 14.93 -11.95
N PHE A 413 -5.54 14.25 -10.90
CA PHE A 413 -4.76 14.84 -9.83
C PHE A 413 -3.36 15.22 -10.33
N ALA A 414 -2.63 14.38 -11.10
CA ALA A 414 -1.26 14.73 -11.55
C ALA A 414 -1.23 15.65 -12.76
N ARG A 415 -2.35 15.83 -13.45
CA ARG A 415 -2.39 16.25 -14.86
C ARG A 415 -1.37 15.50 -15.72
N ALA A 416 -1.17 14.23 -15.40
CA ALA A 416 -0.24 13.36 -16.08
C ALA A 416 -0.91 12.02 -16.34
N TYR A 417 -0.48 11.35 -17.40
CA TYR A 417 -0.94 10.02 -17.73
C TYR A 417 -0.11 9.01 -16.96
N LEU A 418 -0.77 8.21 -16.12
CA LEU A 418 -0.16 7.01 -15.60
C LEU A 418 -0.29 5.94 -16.71
N LEU A 419 0.86 5.56 -17.25
CA LEU A 419 0.97 4.51 -18.23
C LEU A 419 1.20 3.19 -17.49
N THR A 420 0.24 2.28 -17.57
CA THR A 420 0.37 0.91 -17.06
C THR A 420 0.44 -0.04 -18.24
N GLY A 421 1.47 -0.87 -18.29
CA GLY A 421 1.73 -1.78 -19.39
C GLY A 421 3.22 -2.05 -19.46
N GLY A 422 3.64 -2.96 -20.34
CA GLY A 422 5.02 -3.37 -20.38
C GLY A 422 5.25 -4.53 -21.32
N THR A 423 6.52 -4.87 -21.50
CA THR A 423 6.91 -6.13 -22.14
C THR A 423 7.70 -6.92 -21.13
N ILE A 424 7.23 -8.12 -20.82
CA ILE A 424 7.99 -9.08 -20.04
C ILE A 424 8.70 -9.98 -21.04
N ALA A 425 10.03 -9.96 -21.00
CA ALA A 425 10.86 -10.80 -21.85
C ALA A 425 11.91 -11.54 -21.03
N LEU A 426 12.09 -12.84 -21.30
CA LEU A 426 13.21 -13.62 -20.80
C LEU A 426 14.03 -14.10 -21.99
N LEU A 427 15.31 -13.76 -21.97
CA LEU A 427 16.24 -14.00 -23.07
C LEU A 427 17.42 -14.83 -22.56
N ARG A 428 17.84 -15.81 -23.36
CA ARG A 428 19.12 -16.49 -23.20
C ARG A 428 20.11 -15.86 -24.17
N LEU A 429 21.13 -15.20 -23.66
CA LEU A 429 22.12 -14.50 -24.49
C LEU A 429 23.51 -15.13 -24.27
N PRO A 430 24.28 -15.38 -25.34
CA PRO A 430 25.68 -15.81 -25.19
C PRO A 430 26.60 -14.64 -24.81
N SER A 431 26.15 -13.39 -25.01
CA SER A 431 26.84 -12.18 -24.56
C SER A 431 25.84 -11.07 -24.20
N PRO A 432 26.17 -10.16 -23.27
CA PRO A 432 25.31 -9.03 -22.93
C PRO A 432 25.03 -8.12 -24.13
N ILE A 433 23.82 -7.55 -24.19
CA ILE A 433 23.42 -6.53 -25.17
C ILE A 433 23.40 -5.17 -24.46
N ASP A 434 23.90 -4.12 -25.12
CA ASP A 434 23.72 -2.75 -24.66
C ASP A 434 22.26 -2.32 -24.83
N MET A 435 21.48 -2.46 -23.76
CA MET A 435 20.06 -2.09 -23.73
C MET A 435 19.86 -0.58 -23.81
N ALA A 436 20.80 0.21 -23.28
CA ALA A 436 20.68 1.66 -23.22
C ALA A 436 20.76 2.31 -24.61
N GLY A 437 21.51 1.69 -25.53
CA GLY A 437 21.63 2.12 -26.92
C GLY A 437 20.47 1.70 -27.84
N LEU A 438 19.47 0.95 -27.35
CA LEU A 438 18.37 0.48 -28.21
C LEU A 438 17.33 1.58 -28.46
N PRO A 439 16.87 1.78 -29.72
CA PRO A 439 15.77 2.70 -30.03
C PRO A 439 14.55 2.47 -29.15
N GLY A 440 13.98 3.54 -28.57
CA GLY A 440 12.81 3.47 -27.70
C GLY A 440 13.12 3.18 -26.22
N TRP A 441 14.35 2.77 -25.86
CA TRP A 441 14.69 2.48 -24.46
C TRP A 441 14.56 3.69 -23.55
N THR A 442 15.05 4.86 -23.98
CA THR A 442 15.02 6.09 -23.18
C THR A 442 13.58 6.49 -22.86
N GLU A 443 12.68 6.42 -23.84
CA GLU A 443 11.27 6.73 -23.67
C GLU A 443 10.55 5.75 -22.72
N ILE A 444 10.82 4.44 -22.84
CA ILE A 444 10.20 3.42 -21.96
C ILE A 444 10.75 3.53 -20.53
N LYS A 445 12.06 3.75 -20.37
CA LYS A 445 12.69 3.93 -19.06
C LYS A 445 12.21 5.22 -18.39
N GLY A 446 12.09 6.32 -19.14
CA GLY A 446 11.58 7.61 -18.65
C GLY A 446 10.12 7.53 -18.20
N ALA A 447 9.33 6.64 -18.79
CA ALA A 447 7.96 6.35 -18.34
C ALA A 447 7.90 5.47 -17.08
N GLY A 448 9.05 5.03 -16.53
CA GLY A 448 9.10 4.10 -15.40
C GLY A 448 8.62 2.69 -15.75
N ALA A 449 8.54 2.35 -17.04
CA ALA A 449 7.90 1.13 -17.54
C ALA A 449 8.89 0.02 -17.93
N ALA A 450 10.19 0.18 -17.62
CA ALA A 450 11.21 -0.81 -17.94
C ALA A 450 12.27 -0.97 -16.85
N VAL A 451 12.52 -2.24 -16.51
CA VAL A 451 13.67 -2.71 -15.72
C VAL A 451 14.36 -3.80 -16.55
N PHE A 452 15.69 -3.87 -16.47
CA PHE A 452 16.48 -4.91 -17.14
C PHE A 452 17.57 -5.40 -16.20
N GLU A 453 17.76 -6.73 -16.15
CA GLU A 453 18.77 -7.38 -15.34
C GLU A 453 19.49 -8.46 -16.17
N TYR A 454 20.82 -8.54 -16.03
CA TYR A 454 21.62 -9.63 -16.60
C TYR A 454 22.06 -10.57 -15.48
N ARG A 455 21.83 -11.87 -15.66
CA ARG A 455 22.33 -12.92 -14.76
C ARG A 455 23.10 -13.98 -15.52
N PRO A 456 24.22 -14.49 -15.00
CA PRO A 456 24.85 -15.69 -15.54
C PRO A 456 23.84 -16.84 -15.60
N TRP A 457 23.80 -17.56 -16.72
CA TRP A 457 22.80 -18.63 -16.95
C TRP A 457 22.84 -19.71 -15.86
N VAL A 458 24.04 -20.08 -15.41
CA VAL A 458 24.27 -21.10 -14.37
C VAL A 458 23.69 -20.70 -13.01
N ASP A 459 23.54 -19.40 -12.76
CA ASP A 459 23.03 -18.86 -11.50
C ASP A 459 21.54 -18.47 -11.60
N ALA A 460 20.96 -18.52 -12.80
CA ALA A 460 19.59 -18.12 -13.08
C ALA A 460 18.59 -19.22 -12.65
N ARG A 461 18.35 -19.30 -11.34
CA ARG A 461 17.39 -20.22 -10.72
C ARG A 461 16.25 -19.47 -10.05
N PHE A 462 15.02 -19.95 -10.22
CA PHE A 462 13.80 -19.25 -9.81
C PHE A 462 12.82 -20.20 -9.13
N GLU A 463 12.19 -19.75 -8.03
CA GLU A 463 11.03 -20.44 -7.48
C GLU A 463 9.82 -20.15 -8.38
N ALA A 464 9.09 -21.18 -8.79
CA ALA A 464 7.78 -21.02 -9.40
C ALA A 464 6.70 -21.12 -8.33
N VAL A 465 5.75 -20.21 -8.38
CA VAL A 465 4.54 -20.20 -7.56
C VAL A 465 3.39 -20.70 -8.41
N LEU A 466 2.66 -21.69 -7.91
CA LEU A 466 1.47 -22.27 -8.54
C LEU A 466 0.29 -22.08 -7.59
N HIS A 467 -0.69 -21.27 -8.00
CA HIS A 467 -1.87 -20.95 -7.19
C HIS A 467 -3.09 -21.68 -7.73
N PHE A 468 -3.60 -22.64 -6.97
CA PHE A 468 -4.77 -23.43 -7.30
C PHE A 468 -6.01 -22.92 -6.56
N PHE A 469 -7.14 -22.85 -7.26
CA PHE A 469 -8.43 -22.38 -6.74
C PHE A 469 -9.45 -23.51 -6.80
N SER A 470 -10.19 -23.72 -5.70
CA SER A 470 -11.29 -24.68 -5.63
C SER A 470 -12.53 -24.21 -6.41
N ASP A 471 -12.74 -22.90 -6.49
CA ASP A 471 -13.76 -22.24 -7.28
C ASP A 471 -13.12 -21.07 -8.07
N PRO A 472 -13.21 -21.06 -9.42
CA PRO A 472 -12.73 -19.95 -10.24
C PRO A 472 -13.36 -18.58 -9.91
N ALA A 473 -14.52 -18.55 -9.24
CA ALA A 473 -15.22 -17.35 -8.80
C ALA A 473 -14.88 -16.92 -7.36
N ASP A 474 -14.33 -17.81 -6.51
CA ASP A 474 -13.91 -17.48 -5.15
C ASP A 474 -12.39 -17.31 -5.11
N THR A 475 -11.94 -16.06 -5.18
CA THR A 475 -10.51 -15.74 -5.29
C THR A 475 -9.72 -15.94 -4.00
N ARG A 476 -10.34 -16.29 -2.85
CA ARG A 476 -9.61 -16.32 -1.57
C ARG A 476 -9.93 -17.45 -0.62
N LYS A 477 -11.20 -17.85 -0.44
CA LYS A 477 -11.58 -18.64 0.75
C LYS A 477 -11.07 -20.07 0.75
N ASP A 478 -10.74 -20.63 -0.41
CA ASP A 478 -10.24 -22.00 -0.54
C ASP A 478 -9.18 -22.13 -1.64
N SER A 479 -8.08 -21.38 -1.51
CA SER A 479 -6.97 -21.44 -2.47
C SER A 479 -5.72 -22.11 -1.89
N LYS A 480 -4.88 -22.67 -2.76
CA LYS A 480 -3.64 -23.38 -2.40
C LYS A 480 -2.47 -22.81 -3.19
N ARG A 481 -1.42 -22.38 -2.51
CA ARG A 481 -0.23 -21.81 -3.16
C ARG A 481 0.97 -22.72 -2.94
N LEU A 482 1.37 -23.40 -4.00
CA LEU A 482 2.49 -24.31 -4.03
C LEU A 482 3.72 -23.59 -4.56
N LEU A 483 4.83 -23.68 -3.84
CA LEU A 483 6.13 -23.19 -4.27
C LEU A 483 7.00 -24.37 -4.70
N THR A 484 7.73 -24.20 -5.80
CA THR A 484 8.80 -25.12 -6.18
C THR A 484 10.09 -24.77 -5.41
N LYS A 485 11.09 -25.64 -5.48
CA LYS A 485 12.48 -25.24 -5.27
C LYS A 485 12.93 -24.35 -6.41
N ALA A 486 14.12 -23.74 -6.28
CA ALA A 486 14.69 -22.91 -7.34
C ALA A 486 15.05 -23.75 -8.58
N LEU A 487 14.26 -23.62 -9.64
CA LEU A 487 14.41 -24.30 -10.92
C LEU A 487 15.25 -23.45 -11.88
N THR A 488 16.07 -24.09 -12.70
CA THR A 488 16.76 -23.44 -13.81
C THR A 488 15.77 -23.06 -14.91
N LEU A 489 16.14 -22.11 -15.77
CA LEU A 489 15.28 -21.73 -16.90
C LEU A 489 15.08 -22.88 -17.91
N ASP A 490 16.04 -23.80 -18.06
CA ASP A 490 15.92 -25.00 -18.91
C ASP A 490 14.88 -26.01 -18.35
N GLU A 491 14.68 -26.02 -17.03
CA GLU A 491 13.66 -26.85 -16.38
C GLU A 491 12.25 -26.26 -16.50
N ILE A 492 12.14 -24.95 -16.79
CA ILE A 492 10.87 -24.21 -16.89
C ILE A 492 10.45 -24.03 -18.35
N PHE A 493 11.39 -23.66 -19.23
CA PHE A 493 11.18 -23.34 -20.64
C PHE A 493 11.83 -24.38 -21.56
N ASP A 494 11.13 -24.75 -22.63
CA ASP A 494 11.66 -25.63 -23.67
C ASP A 494 12.61 -24.84 -24.58
N VAL A 495 13.88 -24.81 -24.18
CA VAL A 495 14.92 -24.03 -24.87
C VAL A 495 15.16 -24.53 -26.29
N SER A 496 15.07 -25.84 -26.54
CA SER A 496 15.19 -26.41 -27.88
C SER A 496 14.07 -25.91 -28.81
N LYS A 497 12.83 -25.82 -28.31
CA LYS A 497 11.73 -25.20 -29.07
C LYS A 497 11.94 -23.70 -29.25
N ALA A 498 12.44 -23.00 -28.23
CA ALA A 498 12.74 -21.58 -28.30
C ALA A 498 13.83 -21.28 -29.35
N GLU A 499 14.87 -22.10 -29.43
CA GLU A 499 15.92 -22.07 -30.46
C GLU A 499 15.34 -22.28 -31.87
N ALA A 500 14.31 -23.12 -31.99
CA ALA A 500 13.53 -23.28 -33.23
C ALA A 500 12.50 -22.15 -33.47
N GLY A 501 12.54 -21.07 -32.69
CA GLY A 501 11.66 -19.90 -32.82
C GLY A 501 10.30 -20.03 -32.12
N LYS A 502 10.01 -21.16 -31.45
CA LYS A 502 8.76 -21.39 -30.71
C LYS A 502 8.88 -20.88 -29.28
N ARG A 503 8.67 -19.58 -29.12
CA ARG A 503 8.63 -18.85 -27.83
C ARG A 503 7.53 -19.39 -26.91
N ASN A 504 7.60 -19.07 -25.62
CA ASN A 504 6.57 -19.37 -24.61
C ASN A 504 6.25 -20.87 -24.51
N SER A 505 7.21 -21.75 -24.80
CA SER A 505 7.05 -23.19 -24.69
C SER A 505 7.48 -23.68 -23.32
N ALA A 506 6.59 -24.37 -22.59
CA ALA A 506 6.94 -25.00 -21.31
C ALA A 506 7.86 -26.21 -21.54
N ALA A 507 8.88 -26.36 -20.70
CA ALA A 507 9.70 -27.55 -20.67
C ALA A 507 8.86 -28.78 -20.29
N THR A 508 9.19 -29.95 -20.85
CA THR A 508 8.50 -31.21 -20.54
C THR A 508 8.47 -31.49 -19.04
N LEU A 509 9.58 -31.23 -18.34
CA LEU A 509 9.67 -31.41 -16.90
C LEU A 509 8.69 -30.49 -16.15
N PHE A 510 8.60 -29.22 -16.54
CA PHE A 510 7.66 -28.27 -15.92
C PHE A 510 6.20 -28.67 -16.16
N VAL A 511 5.87 -29.11 -17.38
CA VAL A 511 4.52 -29.61 -17.70
C VAL A 511 4.15 -30.80 -16.81
N GLN A 512 5.06 -31.76 -16.65
CA GLN A 512 4.87 -32.91 -15.77
C GLN A 512 4.74 -32.49 -14.31
N LEU A 513 5.49 -31.50 -13.86
CA LEU A 513 5.39 -30.93 -12.52
C LEU A 513 4.01 -30.30 -12.29
N LEU A 514 3.51 -29.47 -13.22
CA LEU A 514 2.18 -28.86 -13.17
C LEU A 514 1.07 -29.92 -13.04
N GLN A 515 1.13 -30.95 -13.88
CA GLN A 515 0.15 -32.05 -13.92
C GLN A 515 0.18 -32.88 -12.63
N TYR A 516 1.38 -33.22 -12.17
CA TYR A 516 1.58 -33.93 -10.91
C TYR A 516 1.03 -33.12 -9.74
N SER A 517 1.42 -31.86 -9.60
CA SER A 517 0.95 -30.98 -8.52
C SER A 517 -0.57 -30.83 -8.50
N GLY A 518 -1.18 -30.55 -9.66
CA GLY A 518 -2.63 -30.42 -9.79
C GLY A 518 -3.37 -31.72 -9.43
N ALA A 519 -2.89 -32.88 -9.89
CA ALA A 519 -3.47 -34.17 -9.56
C ALA A 519 -3.40 -34.47 -8.05
N ARG A 520 -2.27 -34.17 -7.40
CA ARG A 520 -2.08 -34.41 -5.97
C ARG A 520 -2.97 -33.52 -5.10
N ILE A 521 -3.08 -32.23 -5.43
CA ILE A 521 -3.95 -31.30 -4.71
C ILE A 521 -5.42 -31.72 -4.83
N ARG A 522 -5.89 -32.04 -6.04
CA ARG A 522 -7.28 -32.53 -6.25
C ARG A 522 -7.56 -33.82 -5.48
N ALA A 523 -6.63 -34.77 -5.51
CA ALA A 523 -6.78 -36.05 -4.81
C ALA A 523 -6.81 -35.89 -3.29
N HIS A 524 -5.97 -35.02 -2.72
CA HIS A 524 -5.89 -34.81 -1.28
C HIS A 524 -7.12 -34.06 -0.75
N TYR A 525 -7.48 -32.93 -1.36
CA TYR A 525 -8.54 -32.05 -0.86
C TYR A 525 -9.94 -32.42 -1.36
N ARG A 526 -10.07 -33.31 -2.35
CA ARG A 526 -11.35 -33.77 -2.91
C ARG A 526 -12.22 -32.63 -3.45
N LEU A 527 -11.59 -31.57 -3.94
CA LEU A 527 -12.22 -30.41 -4.56
C LEU A 527 -11.67 -30.20 -5.98
N PRO A 528 -12.42 -29.53 -6.89
CA PRO A 528 -12.02 -29.35 -8.29
C PRO A 528 -10.99 -28.22 -8.45
N PHE A 529 -9.87 -28.34 -7.73
CA PHE A 529 -8.77 -27.39 -7.81
C PHE A 529 -8.26 -27.26 -9.25
N SER A 530 -8.23 -26.03 -9.73
CA SER A 530 -7.68 -25.67 -11.03
C SER A 530 -6.78 -24.45 -10.92
N LEU A 531 -5.94 -24.24 -11.93
CA LEU A 531 -5.23 -22.97 -12.06
C LEU A 531 -6.17 -21.88 -12.60
N LYS A 532 -7.43 -22.11 -12.99
CA LYS A 532 -8.28 -21.09 -13.62
C LYS A 532 -8.85 -20.10 -12.59
N THR A 533 -8.87 -18.83 -12.95
CA THR A 533 -9.50 -17.72 -12.22
C THR A 533 -10.34 -16.90 -13.21
N ASN A 534 -11.49 -16.38 -12.75
CA ASN A 534 -12.32 -15.46 -13.54
C ASN A 534 -11.74 -14.03 -13.56
N ASP A 535 -10.89 -13.68 -12.60
CA ASP A 535 -10.28 -12.35 -12.45
C ASP A 535 -8.75 -12.39 -12.59
N GLU A 536 -8.16 -11.27 -13.04
CA GLU A 536 -6.71 -11.02 -12.93
C GLU A 536 -6.32 -10.78 -11.46
N PRO A 537 -5.16 -11.26 -10.97
CA PRO A 537 -3.95 -11.61 -11.72
C PRO A 537 -3.78 -13.09 -12.10
N ALA A 538 -2.85 -13.37 -13.02
CA ALA A 538 -2.53 -14.73 -13.45
C ALA A 538 -2.01 -15.58 -12.25
N PRO A 539 -2.51 -16.79 -12.04
CA PRO A 539 -2.30 -17.52 -10.79
C PRO A 539 -0.99 -18.32 -10.72
N PHE A 540 -0.06 -18.10 -11.64
CA PHE A 540 1.21 -18.80 -11.68
C PHE A 540 2.30 -17.87 -12.22
N TYR A 541 3.41 -17.79 -11.49
CA TYR A 541 4.48 -16.83 -11.75
C TYR A 541 5.80 -17.29 -11.17
N LEU A 542 6.91 -16.76 -11.70
CA LEU A 542 8.23 -16.91 -11.12
C LEU A 542 8.47 -15.81 -10.08
N VAL A 543 9.06 -16.18 -8.95
CA VAL A 543 9.52 -15.23 -7.94
C VAL A 543 10.96 -14.87 -8.26
N VAL A 544 11.19 -13.62 -8.62
CA VAL A 544 12.54 -13.07 -8.76
C VAL A 544 12.85 -12.30 -7.49
N ARG A 545 13.74 -12.87 -6.66
CA ARG A 545 14.23 -12.21 -5.44
C ARG A 545 15.54 -11.49 -5.78
N GLY A 546 15.52 -10.16 -5.82
CA GLY A 546 16.70 -9.30 -5.94
C GLY A 546 16.85 -8.36 -4.74
N LYS A 547 17.97 -7.64 -4.63
CA LYS A 547 18.16 -6.61 -3.59
C LYS A 547 17.22 -5.40 -3.77
N GLU A 548 16.74 -5.16 -4.99
CA GLU A 548 15.95 -3.98 -5.38
C GLU A 548 14.64 -4.32 -6.09
N VAL A 549 14.37 -5.60 -6.38
CA VAL A 549 13.24 -6.04 -7.19
C VAL A 549 12.55 -7.24 -6.51
N SER A 550 11.30 -7.05 -6.10
CA SER A 550 10.38 -8.13 -5.72
C SER A 550 9.26 -8.22 -6.76
N GLU A 551 9.61 -8.64 -7.97
CA GLU A 551 8.65 -8.75 -9.07
C GLU A 551 8.26 -10.22 -9.31
N ASN A 552 6.97 -10.41 -9.59
CA ASN A 552 6.39 -11.68 -9.99
C ASN A 552 6.32 -11.72 -11.51
N PHE A 553 7.05 -12.65 -12.13
CA PHE A 553 7.01 -12.85 -13.59
C PHE A 553 5.90 -13.84 -13.91
N TYR A 554 4.73 -13.34 -14.30
CA TYR A 554 3.61 -14.19 -14.68
C TYR A 554 3.96 -15.03 -15.91
N LEU A 555 3.76 -16.34 -15.80
CA LEU A 555 4.02 -17.28 -16.88
C LEU A 555 2.83 -17.30 -17.87
N PRO A 556 2.98 -17.90 -19.06
CA PRO A 556 1.95 -17.86 -20.11
C PRO A 556 0.64 -18.57 -19.74
N ARG A 557 -0.51 -17.86 -19.83
CA ARG A 557 -1.86 -18.36 -19.44
C ARG A 557 -2.26 -19.63 -20.19
N GLU A 558 -1.76 -19.80 -21.40
CA GLU A 558 -1.93 -21.00 -22.21
C GLU A 558 -1.33 -22.27 -21.57
N TRP A 559 -0.49 -22.15 -20.54
CA TRP A 559 0.04 -23.28 -19.78
C TRP A 559 -0.93 -23.79 -18.70
N MET A 560 -1.92 -22.99 -18.30
CA MET A 560 -2.85 -23.37 -17.23
C MET A 560 -3.63 -24.65 -17.54
N PRO A 561 -4.17 -24.86 -18.76
CA PRO A 561 -4.86 -26.10 -19.10
C PRO A 561 -3.94 -27.33 -19.06
N LEU A 562 -2.61 -27.16 -19.12
CA LEU A 562 -1.67 -28.29 -19.06
C LEU A 562 -1.74 -28.99 -17.71
N ALA A 563 -2.01 -28.28 -16.61
CA ALA A 563 -2.16 -28.85 -15.26
C ALA A 563 -3.38 -29.76 -15.09
N ASP A 564 -4.36 -29.65 -15.99
CA ASP A 564 -5.59 -30.45 -15.98
C ASP A 564 -5.50 -31.68 -16.88
N GLN A 565 -4.42 -31.82 -17.66
CA GLN A 565 -4.19 -32.97 -18.51
C GLN A 565 -3.64 -34.16 -17.71
N ALA A 566 -3.87 -35.37 -18.21
CA ALA A 566 -3.24 -36.56 -17.64
C ALA A 566 -1.71 -36.47 -17.84
N PRO A 567 -0.91 -36.79 -16.80
CA PRO A 567 0.53 -36.73 -16.92
C PRO A 567 1.01 -37.74 -17.96
N PRO A 568 1.85 -37.34 -18.93
CA PRO A 568 2.47 -38.28 -19.86
C PRO A 568 3.45 -39.19 -19.09
N PRO A 569 3.87 -40.33 -19.66
CA PRO A 569 5.00 -41.09 -19.13
C PRO A 569 6.19 -40.16 -18.90
N GLY A 570 6.78 -40.23 -17.71
CA GLY A 570 7.71 -39.22 -17.25
C GLY A 570 8.60 -39.68 -16.10
N PRO A 571 9.34 -38.75 -15.48
CA PRO A 571 10.12 -39.03 -14.29
C PRO A 571 9.22 -39.59 -13.19
N LYS A 572 9.83 -40.34 -12.28
CA LYS A 572 9.11 -40.93 -11.13
C LYS A 572 8.48 -39.81 -10.31
N SER A 573 7.31 -40.06 -9.71
CA SER A 573 6.62 -39.11 -8.82
C SER A 573 7.53 -38.57 -7.71
N SER A 574 8.46 -39.38 -7.20
CA SER A 574 9.46 -38.95 -6.21
C SER A 574 10.35 -37.82 -6.71
N THR A 575 10.77 -37.87 -7.98
CA THR A 575 11.59 -36.81 -8.59
C THR A 575 10.81 -35.51 -8.72
N LEU A 576 9.53 -35.58 -9.10
CA LEU A 576 8.67 -34.40 -9.19
C LEU A 576 8.36 -33.83 -7.80
N HIS A 577 8.16 -34.69 -6.80
CA HIS A 577 8.03 -34.31 -5.40
C HIS A 577 9.25 -33.54 -4.89
N ASP A 578 10.47 -34.03 -5.20
CA ASP A 578 11.72 -33.41 -4.78
C ASP A 578 11.93 -32.00 -5.34
N LEU A 579 11.20 -31.61 -6.38
CA LEU A 579 11.22 -30.26 -6.97
C LEU A 579 10.25 -29.30 -6.27
N LEU A 580 9.37 -29.79 -5.40
CA LEU A 580 8.44 -28.97 -4.62
C LEU A 580 9.08 -28.56 -3.28
N SER A 581 8.69 -27.40 -2.75
CA SER A 581 9.27 -26.87 -1.49
C SER A 581 8.23 -26.67 -0.39
N ARG A 582 7.17 -25.91 -0.65
CA ARG A 582 6.21 -25.46 0.38
C ARG A 582 4.80 -25.37 -0.18
N LEU A 583 3.81 -25.65 0.65
CA LEU A 583 2.40 -25.47 0.32
C LEU A 583 1.74 -24.58 1.36
N TYR A 584 1.15 -23.47 0.92
CA TYR A 584 0.31 -22.62 1.75
C TYR A 584 -1.16 -22.95 1.49
N ASP A 585 -1.89 -23.20 2.58
CA ASP A 585 -3.31 -23.47 2.60
C ASP A 585 -4.07 -22.22 3.08
N TYR A 586 -4.73 -21.53 2.15
CA TYR A 586 -5.45 -20.28 2.40
C TYR A 586 -6.94 -20.48 2.76
N GLY A 587 -7.30 -21.63 3.36
CA GLY A 587 -8.59 -21.81 4.02
C GLY A 587 -8.81 -20.87 5.24
N ASP A 588 -9.72 -21.24 6.14
CA ASP A 588 -10.15 -20.44 7.31
C ASP A 588 -9.02 -19.90 8.21
N HIS A 589 -7.82 -20.50 8.15
CA HIS A 589 -6.67 -20.14 8.99
C HIS A 589 -5.35 -19.87 8.25
N SER A 590 -5.37 -19.70 6.91
CA SER A 590 -4.24 -19.25 6.09
C SER A 590 -2.85 -19.59 6.65
N ARG A 591 -2.34 -20.80 6.41
CA ARG A 591 -1.10 -21.29 7.01
C ARG A 591 -0.20 -22.05 6.04
N GLU A 592 1.09 -22.08 6.35
CA GLU A 592 2.03 -23.02 5.74
C GLU A 592 1.80 -24.42 6.30
N LEU A 593 1.79 -25.44 5.45
CA LEU A 593 1.75 -26.84 5.91
C LEU A 593 3.08 -27.26 6.53
N THR A 594 3.04 -28.14 7.54
CA THR A 594 4.26 -28.77 8.06
C THR A 594 4.85 -29.72 7.02
N ALA A 595 6.09 -30.16 7.23
CA ALA A 595 6.74 -31.11 6.33
C ALA A 595 5.96 -32.44 6.22
N GLU A 596 5.39 -32.93 7.32
CA GLU A 596 4.59 -34.16 7.34
C GLU A 596 3.28 -34.01 6.56
N GLU A 597 2.61 -32.86 6.72
CA GLU A 597 1.38 -32.54 5.98
C GLU A 597 1.65 -32.39 4.49
N PHE A 598 2.75 -31.70 4.14
CA PHE A 598 3.21 -31.57 2.76
C PHE A 598 3.52 -32.94 2.13
N ASP A 599 4.25 -33.81 2.83
CA ASP A 599 4.52 -35.18 2.39
C ASP A 599 3.23 -35.99 2.22
N ALA A 600 2.25 -35.80 3.11
CA ALA A 600 0.94 -36.46 2.99
C ALA A 600 0.19 -36.06 1.72
N VAL A 601 0.37 -34.82 1.25
CA VAL A 601 -0.18 -34.35 -0.03
C VAL A 601 0.57 -34.97 -1.20
N PHE A 602 1.91 -35.01 -1.20
CA PHE A 602 2.69 -35.28 -2.41
C PHE A 602 3.40 -36.66 -2.50
N LYS A 603 3.77 -37.31 -1.41
CA LYS A 603 4.72 -38.46 -1.41
C LYS A 603 4.15 -39.84 -1.81
N LYS A 604 2.84 -40.00 -1.99
CA LYS A 604 2.21 -41.32 -2.26
C LYS A 604 2.40 -41.82 -3.69
#